data_AF-A0A946DR64-F1
#
_entry.id   AF-A0A946DR64-F1
#
_cell.length_a   1.000
_cell.length_b   1.000
_cell.length_c   1.000
_cell.angle_alpha   90.00
_cell.angle_beta   90.00
_cell.angle_gamma   90.00
#
_symmetry.space_group_name_H-M   'P 1'
#
loop_
_entity.id
_entity.type
_entity.pdbx_description
1 polymer ?
#
loop_
_entity_poly.entity_id
_entity_poly.type
_entity_poly.pdbx_seq_one_letter_code
_entity_poly.pdbx_strand_id
1 'polypeptide(L)'
;MLSVFVMMVMGILEFGRSMMVNQILADGTRRGVRLSAFESTTNGDVVAAVQTFVANAAGVAARDVNVTITVTAAPGNADPGGQVANAEIGDLVTVQAQIAIDNVTWTPGSYLAGKRLTAVAAMRHE
;
A
#
# COMPACT_ATOMS: atom_id res chain seq x y z
N MET A 1 -10.55 -35.15 -13.18
CA MET A 1 -10.87 -34.70 -11.81
C MET A 1 -9.60 -34.12 -11.21
N LEU A 2 -9.54 -32.82 -10.97
CA LEU A 2 -8.41 -32.22 -10.24
C LEU A 2 -8.46 -32.82 -8.84
N SER A 3 -7.42 -33.56 -8.43
CA SER A 3 -7.40 -34.23 -7.13
C SER A 3 -7.59 -33.19 -6.02
N VAL A 4 -8.40 -33.50 -5.00
CA VAL A 4 -8.66 -32.60 -3.85
C VAL A 4 -7.34 -32.12 -3.22
N PHE A 5 -6.31 -32.97 -3.26
CA PHE A 5 -4.96 -32.63 -2.86
C PHE A 5 -4.36 -31.44 -3.63
N VAL A 6 -4.54 -31.39 -4.94
CA VAL A 6 -4.01 -30.29 -5.79
C VAL A 6 -4.76 -28.98 -5.49
N MET A 7 -6.07 -29.03 -5.24
CA MET A 7 -6.82 -27.84 -4.82
C MET A 7 -6.37 -27.31 -3.44
N MET A 8 -6.09 -28.20 -2.49
CA MET A 8 -5.58 -27.82 -1.17
C MET A 8 -4.20 -27.16 -1.26
N VAL A 9 -3.27 -27.73 -2.03
CA VAL A 9 -1.93 -27.16 -2.23
C VAL A 9 -2.00 -25.79 -2.91
N MET A 10 -2.83 -25.64 -3.94
CA MET A 10 -3.06 -24.36 -4.61
C MET A 10 -3.59 -23.29 -3.65
N GLY A 11 -4.51 -23.65 -2.75
CA GLY A 11 -5.02 -22.72 -1.72
C GLY A 11 -3.94 -22.24 -0.74
N ILE A 12 -3.03 -23.14 -0.33
CA ILE A 12 -1.91 -22.78 0.57
C ILE A 12 -0.93 -21.84 -0.12
N LEU A 13 -0.60 -22.09 -1.40
CA LEU A 13 0.29 -21.23 -2.18
C LEU A 13 -0.29 -19.84 -2.39
N GLU A 14 -1.58 -19.76 -2.69
CA GLU A 14 -2.32 -18.51 -2.88
C GLU A 14 -2.29 -17.65 -1.59
N PHE A 15 -2.57 -18.28 -0.45
CA PHE A 15 -2.49 -17.62 0.84
C PHE A 15 -1.06 -17.12 1.16
N GLY A 16 -0.05 -17.95 0.90
CA GLY A 16 1.35 -17.56 1.08
C GLY A 16 1.75 -16.35 0.23
N ARG A 17 1.32 -16.30 -1.03
CA ARG A 17 1.55 -15.14 -1.90
C ARG A 17 0.81 -13.90 -1.40
N SER A 18 -0.43 -14.03 -0.95
CA SER A 18 -1.18 -12.90 -0.38
C SER A 18 -0.50 -12.30 0.85
N MET A 19 0.07 -13.14 1.73
CA MET A 19 0.84 -12.69 2.88
C MET A 19 2.13 -11.98 2.48
N MET A 20 2.87 -12.51 1.50
CA MET A 20 4.08 -11.87 0.97
C MET A 20 3.78 -10.47 0.42
N VAL A 21 2.73 -10.33 -0.39
CA VAL A 21 2.35 -9.03 -0.97
C VAL A 21 1.90 -8.05 0.11
N ASN A 22 1.23 -8.52 1.17
CA ASN A 22 0.85 -7.66 2.28
C ASN A 22 2.07 -7.09 3.03
N GLN A 23 3.14 -7.87 3.19
CA GLN A 23 4.40 -7.38 3.76
C GLN A 23 5.07 -6.34 2.85
N ILE A 24 5.10 -6.58 1.54
CA ILE A 24 5.63 -5.62 0.56
C ILE A 24 4.85 -4.31 0.59
N LEU A 25 3.51 -4.36 0.71
CA LEU A 25 2.67 -3.16 0.87
C LEU A 25 3.00 -2.40 2.16
N ALA A 26 3.21 -3.11 3.27
CA ALA A 26 3.59 -2.50 4.54
C ALA A 26 4.96 -1.79 4.44
N ASP A 27 5.93 -2.40 3.78
CA ASP A 27 7.25 -1.78 3.60
C ASP A 27 7.20 -0.62 2.60
N GLY A 28 6.41 -0.75 1.53
CA GLY A 28 6.16 0.33 0.58
C GLY A 28 5.53 1.55 1.24
N THR A 29 4.48 1.36 2.05
CA THR A 29 3.82 2.46 2.78
C THR A 29 4.75 3.12 3.78
N ARG A 30 5.54 2.36 4.55
CA ARG A 30 6.58 2.93 5.45
C ARG A 30 7.59 3.78 4.70
N ARG A 31 8.02 3.34 3.52
CA ARG A 31 8.94 4.12 2.68
C ARG A 31 8.30 5.40 2.16
N GLY A 32 7.05 5.33 1.69
CA GLY A 32 6.30 6.50 1.23
C GLY A 32 6.09 7.53 2.34
N VAL A 33 5.75 7.06 3.54
CA VAL A 33 5.61 7.91 4.73
C VAL A 33 6.94 8.58 5.11
N ARG A 34 8.05 7.84 5.10
CA ARG A 34 9.37 8.43 5.38
C ARG A 34 9.75 9.49 4.36
N LEU A 35 9.36 9.33 3.09
CA LEU A 35 9.57 10.35 2.08
C LEU A 35 8.71 11.59 2.35
N SER A 36 7.45 11.39 2.77
CA SER A 36 6.52 12.48 3.09
C SER A 36 6.90 13.32 4.31
N ALA A 37 7.91 12.89 5.09
CA ALA A 37 8.43 13.69 6.20
C ALA A 37 9.35 14.84 5.73
N PHE A 38 9.78 14.87 4.46
CA PHE A 38 10.61 15.94 3.93
C PHE A 38 9.77 17.03 3.24
N GLU A 39 10.09 18.30 3.51
CA GLU A 39 9.39 19.51 3.04
C GLU A 39 9.32 19.63 1.50
N SER A 40 10.27 19.05 0.75
CA SER A 40 10.28 19.11 -0.72
C SER A 40 9.43 18.04 -1.40
N THR A 41 8.74 17.18 -0.64
CA THR A 41 8.03 16.01 -1.18
C THR A 41 6.58 16.33 -1.50
N THR A 42 6.12 15.92 -2.68
CA THR A 42 4.71 16.04 -3.07
C THR A 42 3.97 14.71 -2.92
N ASN A 43 2.63 14.77 -2.96
CA ASN A 43 1.80 13.56 -3.01
C ASN A 43 2.17 12.67 -4.20
N GLY A 44 2.52 13.28 -5.34
CA GLY A 44 2.94 12.54 -6.55
C GLY A 44 4.19 11.70 -6.30
N ASP A 45 5.17 12.25 -5.59
CA ASP A 45 6.42 11.56 -5.27
C ASP A 45 6.18 10.39 -4.32
N VAL A 46 5.32 10.58 -3.31
CA VAL A 46 4.93 9.51 -2.36
C VAL A 46 4.20 8.39 -3.08
N VAL A 47 3.20 8.72 -3.90
CA VAL A 47 2.44 7.74 -4.68
C VAL A 47 3.37 6.98 -5.63
N ALA A 48 4.23 7.69 -6.37
CA ALA A 48 5.16 7.09 -7.31
C ALA A 48 6.18 6.18 -6.60
N ALA A 49 6.70 6.58 -5.44
CA ALA A 49 7.63 5.78 -4.66
C ALA A 49 6.98 4.47 -4.17
N VAL A 50 5.74 4.54 -3.65
CA VAL A 50 4.99 3.35 -3.20
C VAL A 50 4.66 2.46 -4.39
N GLN A 51 4.11 3.01 -5.47
CA GLN A 51 3.70 2.24 -6.65
C GLN A 51 4.90 1.57 -7.32
N THR A 52 6.02 2.26 -7.49
CA THR A 52 7.24 1.71 -8.10
C THR A 52 7.82 0.60 -7.24
N PHE A 53 7.87 0.78 -5.92
CA PHE A 53 8.38 -0.24 -5.02
C PHE A 53 7.51 -1.51 -5.04
N VAL A 54 6.20 -1.35 -4.89
CA VAL A 54 5.26 -2.49 -4.86
C VAL A 54 5.22 -3.19 -6.23
N ALA A 55 5.23 -2.44 -7.34
CA ALA A 55 5.25 -3.02 -8.68
C ALA A 55 6.49 -3.89 -8.91
N ASN A 56 7.67 -3.39 -8.53
CA ASN A 56 8.93 -4.11 -8.70
C ASN A 56 9.06 -5.32 -7.76
N ALA A 57 8.60 -5.21 -6.51
CA ALA A 57 8.77 -6.26 -5.51
C ALA A 57 7.70 -7.37 -5.60
N ALA A 58 6.43 -7.01 -5.87
CA ALA A 58 5.33 -7.98 -5.94
C ALA A 58 5.06 -8.49 -7.37
N GLY A 59 5.63 -7.84 -8.39
CA GLY A 59 5.41 -8.18 -9.80
C GLY A 59 3.99 -7.86 -10.27
N VAL A 60 3.44 -6.74 -9.81
CA VAL A 60 2.08 -6.26 -10.12
C VAL A 60 2.15 -4.96 -10.91
N ALA A 61 1.12 -4.61 -11.67
CA ALA A 61 1.13 -3.33 -12.38
C ALA A 61 0.94 -2.17 -11.40
N ALA A 62 1.72 -1.10 -11.56
CA ALA A 62 1.67 0.08 -10.69
C ALA A 62 0.26 0.70 -10.57
N ARG A 63 -0.52 0.65 -11.66
CA ARG A 63 -1.93 1.13 -11.71
C ARG A 63 -2.89 0.38 -10.82
N ASP A 64 -2.55 -0.85 -10.43
CA ASP A 64 -3.40 -1.70 -9.60
C ASP A 64 -3.22 -1.41 -8.10
N VAL A 65 -2.19 -0.64 -7.75
CA VAL A 65 -1.88 -0.20 -6.40
C VAL A 65 -2.54 1.15 -6.16
N ASN A 66 -3.63 1.14 -5.38
CA ASN A 66 -4.30 2.35 -4.96
C ASN A 66 -3.64 2.91 -3.70
N VAL A 67 -3.10 4.13 -3.79
CA VAL A 67 -2.44 4.80 -2.67
C VAL A 67 -3.31 5.98 -2.24
N THR A 68 -3.65 6.04 -0.96
CA THR A 68 -4.42 7.12 -0.35
C THR A 68 -3.53 7.79 0.69
N ILE A 69 -3.40 9.10 0.58
CA ILE A 69 -2.63 9.92 1.52
C ILE A 69 -3.61 10.77 2.31
N THR A 70 -3.44 10.81 3.61
CA THR A 70 -4.25 11.63 4.52
C THR A 70 -3.29 12.37 5.43
N VAL A 71 -3.38 13.70 5.44
CA VAL A 71 -2.57 14.56 6.30
C VAL A 71 -3.49 15.14 7.35
N THR A 72 -3.17 14.92 8.63
CA THR A 72 -3.94 15.44 9.76
C THR A 72 -3.12 16.54 10.44
N ALA A 73 -3.65 17.76 10.46
CA ALA A 73 -3.00 18.91 11.07
C ALA A 73 -2.72 18.68 12.56
N ALA A 74 -1.55 19.14 13.03
CA ALA A 74 -1.25 19.22 14.45
C ALA A 74 -2.05 20.35 15.13
N PRO A 75 -2.24 20.30 16.45
CA PRO A 75 -2.91 21.38 17.17
C PRO A 75 -2.17 22.71 17.00
N GLY A 76 -2.79 23.66 16.30
CA GLY A 76 -2.22 24.99 16.01
C GLY A 76 -1.85 25.22 14.55
N ASN A 77 -1.82 24.18 13.72
CA ASN A 77 -1.52 24.26 12.29
C ASN A 77 -2.79 24.43 11.46
N ALA A 78 -2.66 25.02 10.27
CA ALA A 78 -3.76 25.10 9.30
C ALA A 78 -4.04 23.72 8.69
N ASP A 79 -5.26 23.48 8.18
CA ASP A 79 -5.57 22.22 7.50
C ASP A 79 -4.77 22.10 6.18
N PRO A 80 -3.86 21.12 6.05
CA PRO A 80 -3.06 20.92 4.84
C PRO A 80 -3.88 20.39 3.66
N GLY A 81 -5.16 20.05 3.86
CA GLY A 81 -6.07 19.62 2.79
C GLY A 81 -5.69 18.27 2.18
N GLY A 82 -5.00 17.41 2.94
CA GLY A 82 -4.49 16.12 2.45
C GLY A 82 -3.29 16.24 1.50
N GLN A 83 -2.63 17.39 1.44
CA GLN A 83 -1.44 17.61 0.62
C GLN A 83 -0.18 17.60 1.50
N VAL A 84 0.75 16.70 1.17
CA VAL A 84 2.07 16.59 1.82
C VAL A 84 2.88 17.86 1.63
N ALA A 85 2.76 18.53 0.48
CA ALA A 85 3.47 19.77 0.19
C ALA A 85 3.02 20.96 1.08
N ASN A 86 1.85 20.86 1.73
CA ASN A 86 1.33 21.87 2.64
C ASN A 86 1.42 21.40 4.11
N ALA A 87 2.00 20.23 4.37
CA ALA A 87 2.12 19.74 5.73
C ALA A 87 3.10 20.62 6.50
N GLU A 88 2.70 21.05 7.68
CA GLU A 88 3.55 21.84 8.58
C GLU A 88 4.23 20.92 9.60
N ILE A 89 5.30 21.41 10.22
CA ILE A 89 6.05 20.65 11.23
C ILE A 89 5.09 20.14 12.31
N GLY A 90 5.13 18.83 12.55
CA GLY A 90 4.29 18.15 13.52
C GLY A 90 3.01 17.53 12.95
N ASP A 91 2.61 17.84 11.71
CA ASP A 91 1.43 17.24 11.07
C ASP A 91 1.61 15.74 10.87
N LEU A 92 0.53 14.96 11.03
CA LEU A 92 0.57 13.51 10.87
C LEU A 92 0.22 13.14 9.43
N VAL A 93 1.21 12.64 8.68
CA VAL A 93 1.00 12.07 7.35
C VAL A 93 0.74 10.57 7.47
N THR A 94 -0.43 10.13 7.02
CA THR A 94 -0.82 8.72 6.92
C THR A 94 -0.86 8.31 5.45
N VAL A 95 -0.15 7.25 5.10
CA VAL A 95 -0.19 6.65 3.77
C VAL A 95 -0.78 5.27 3.88
N GLN A 96 -1.83 5.04 3.11
CA GLN A 96 -2.49 3.76 2.94
C GLN A 96 -2.27 3.26 1.51
N ALA A 97 -1.83 2.02 1.36
CA ALA A 97 -1.76 1.35 0.07
C ALA A 97 -2.69 0.14 0.04
N GLN A 98 -3.36 -0.05 -1.09
CA GLN A 98 -4.30 -1.14 -1.30
C GLN A 98 -4.12 -1.79 -2.66
N ILE A 99 -4.27 -3.11 -2.72
CA ILE A 99 -4.35 -3.86 -3.98
C ILE A 99 -5.48 -4.89 -3.89
N ALA A 100 -6.20 -5.09 -4.98
CA ALA A 100 -7.17 -6.18 -5.08
C ALA A 100 -6.42 -7.51 -5.19
N ILE A 101 -6.88 -8.54 -4.46
CA ILE A 101 -6.27 -9.88 -4.50
C ILE A 101 -6.38 -10.50 -5.91
N ASP A 102 -7.40 -10.10 -6.67
CA ASP A 102 -7.61 -10.53 -8.05
C ASP A 102 -6.43 -10.17 -9.00
N ASN A 103 -5.63 -9.15 -8.65
CA ASN A 103 -4.44 -8.75 -9.41
C ASN A 103 -3.16 -9.48 -8.96
N VAL A 104 -3.26 -10.29 -7.91
CA VAL A 104 -2.13 -10.98 -7.27
C VAL A 104 -2.29 -12.50 -7.36
N THR A 105 -3.52 -12.98 -7.60
CA THR A 105 -3.87 -14.41 -7.63
C THR A 105 -3.23 -15.17 -8.77
N TRP A 106 -2.77 -16.38 -8.46
CA TRP A 106 -2.19 -17.32 -9.41
C TRP A 106 -3.10 -18.51 -9.68
N THR A 107 -4.23 -18.59 -8.97
CA THR A 107 -5.13 -19.73 -9.02
C THR A 107 -6.47 -19.34 -9.63
N PRO A 108 -7.09 -20.19 -10.48
CA PRO A 108 -8.41 -19.94 -11.06
C PRO A 108 -9.55 -20.17 -10.05
N GLY A 109 -9.35 -19.76 -8.79
CA GLY A 109 -10.27 -19.96 -7.68
C GLY A 109 -10.68 -18.64 -7.03
N SER A 110 -11.98 -18.48 -6.75
CA SER A 110 -12.57 -17.26 -6.16
C SER A 110 -12.40 -17.18 -4.63
N TYR A 111 -11.45 -17.91 -4.05
CA TYR A 111 -11.37 -18.11 -2.59
C TYR A 111 -11.19 -16.80 -1.81
N LEU A 112 -10.52 -15.81 -2.41
CA LEU A 112 -10.28 -14.48 -1.86
C LEU A 112 -10.77 -13.37 -2.80
N ALA A 113 -11.62 -13.70 -3.78
CA ALA A 113 -12.05 -12.75 -4.79
C ALA A 113 -12.81 -11.57 -4.18
N GLY A 114 -12.56 -10.37 -4.70
CA GLY A 114 -13.16 -9.13 -4.20
C GLY A 114 -12.65 -8.67 -2.83
N LYS A 115 -11.63 -9.33 -2.24
CA LYS A 115 -10.92 -8.82 -1.06
C LYS A 115 -9.73 -7.97 -1.48
N ARG A 116 -9.40 -6.98 -0.64
CA ARG A 116 -8.29 -6.05 -0.85
C ARG A 116 -7.27 -6.23 0.26
N LEU A 117 -6.01 -6.40 -0.13
CA LEU A 117 -4.89 -6.29 0.82
C LEU A 117 -4.67 -4.81 1.09
N THR A 118 -4.52 -4.46 2.36
CA THR A 118 -4.39 -3.08 2.82
C THR A 118 -3.25 -2.99 3.81
N ALA A 119 -2.37 -2.03 3.59
CA ALA A 119 -1.35 -1.63 4.54
C ALA A 119 -1.45 -0.13 4.83
N VAL A 120 -1.17 0.26 6.06
CA VAL A 120 -1.19 1.65 6.52
C VAL A 120 0.06 1.91 7.33
N ALA A 121 0.69 3.05 7.09
CA ALA A 121 1.75 3.60 7.92
C ALA A 121 1.49 5.09 8.13
N ALA A 122 1.96 5.64 9.24
CA ALA A 122 1.87 7.06 9.54
C ALA A 122 3.16 7.57 10.21
N MET A 123 3.53 8.81 9.94
CA MET A 123 4.67 9.50 10.56
C MET A 123 4.37 10.99 10.61
N ARG A 124 5.02 11.68 11.55
CA ARG A 124 4.93 13.13 11.64
C ARG A 124 5.84 13.78 10.61
N HIS A 125 5.40 14.90 10.07
CA HIS A 125 6.20 15.80 9.27
C HIS A 125 7.21 16.52 10.18
N GLU A 126 8.46 16.60 9.76
CA GLU A 126 9.59 17.14 10.54
C GLU A 126 10.25 18.33 9.83
#